data_AF-A0A6U0IGH0-F1
#
_entry.id   AF-A0A6U0IGH0-F1
#
_cell.length_a   1.000
_cell.length_b   1.000
_cell.length_c   1.000
_cell.angle_alpha   90.00
_cell.angle_beta   90.00
_cell.angle_gamma   90.00
#
_symmetry.space_group_name_H-M   'P 1'
#
loop_
_entity.id
_entity.type
_entity.pdbx_description
1 polymer ?
#
loop_
_entity_poly.entity_id
_entity_poly.type
_entity_poly.pdbx_seq_one_letter_code
_entity_poly.pdbx_strand_id
1 'polypeptide(L)'
;MATKLTQCVVPPNRLASIISWGPSASTVMGLDITDERIGVAIARHPSPNNRVTAIEPIPYVTNDKRAYYNTRRYDDNERVAMTLDQLAKKHKISGFVVGWPLQPDGRPGGPCGKVLHLLDYLAEHPSPILYKHRPFALWDLRDIPFNAVEDHLVRCHNHECDVDKWGRAKVFSRTPSQSVGSYLYRSSDQFYHSNTNDSKAATLMLKHYMDSHWEPEEEEEALHFNEADEDTAASAKFSHDVETYNQDDMYYKSSLL
;
A
#
# COMPACT_ATOMS: atom_id res chain seq x y z
N MET A 1 17.31 16.89 -6.98
CA MET A 1 17.28 16.68 -5.51
C MET A 1 16.14 15.73 -5.20
N ALA A 2 16.33 14.77 -4.31
CA ALA A 2 15.24 13.90 -3.84
C ALA A 2 14.29 14.71 -2.96
N THR A 3 12.98 14.69 -3.24
CA THR A 3 11.96 15.29 -2.37
C THR A 3 11.83 14.49 -1.08
N LYS A 4 11.27 15.09 -0.01
CA LYS A 4 11.02 14.35 1.24
C LYS A 4 10.17 13.10 1.01
N LEU A 5 9.17 13.21 0.12
CA LEU A 5 8.33 12.08 -0.27
C LEU A 5 9.14 10.91 -0.85
N THR A 6 10.08 11.17 -1.78
CA THR A 6 10.92 10.13 -2.38
C THR A 6 11.85 9.42 -1.38
N GLN A 7 12.10 10.01 -0.21
CA GLN A 7 12.86 9.38 0.87
C GLN A 7 12.00 8.47 1.75
N CYS A 8 10.67 8.63 1.68
CA CYS A 8 9.70 7.90 2.50
C CYS A 8 9.09 6.71 1.76
N VAL A 9 9.08 6.73 0.43
CA VAL A 9 8.59 5.62 -0.40
C VAL A 9 9.60 4.47 -0.42
N VAL A 10 9.13 3.26 -0.20
CA VAL A 10 9.92 2.02 -0.28
C VAL A 10 9.16 0.95 -1.09
N PRO A 11 9.88 -0.02 -1.69
CA PRO A 11 9.24 -1.19 -2.28
C PRO A 11 8.40 -1.98 -1.25
N PRO A 12 7.27 -2.62 -1.65
CA PRO A 12 6.42 -3.40 -0.74
C PRO A 12 7.17 -4.47 0.07
N ASN A 13 8.07 -5.22 -0.56
CA ASN A 13 8.91 -6.23 0.11
C ASN A 13 9.83 -5.61 1.17
N ARG A 14 10.37 -4.42 0.86
CA ARG A 14 11.22 -3.68 1.80
C ARG A 14 10.41 -3.11 2.96
N LEU A 15 9.17 -2.68 2.72
CA LEU A 15 8.29 -2.27 3.81
C LEU A 15 8.03 -3.46 4.75
N ALA A 16 7.78 -4.65 4.20
CA ALA A 16 7.56 -5.85 4.99
C ALA A 16 8.76 -6.21 5.86
N SER A 17 9.98 -6.08 5.32
CA SER A 17 11.22 -6.29 6.10
C SER A 17 11.54 -5.15 7.06
N ILE A 18 11.17 -3.89 6.79
CA ILE A 18 11.32 -2.81 7.77
C ILE A 18 10.38 -3.01 8.95
N ILE A 19 9.18 -3.53 8.68
CA ILE A 19 8.17 -3.84 9.70
C ILE A 19 8.57 -5.08 10.50
N SER A 20 9.56 -5.87 10.03
CA SER A 20 9.97 -7.12 10.66
C SER A 20 10.61 -6.91 12.05
N TRP A 21 9.77 -7.17 13.05
CA TRP A 21 10.02 -8.08 14.19
C TRP A 21 11.20 -7.80 15.12
N GLY A 22 11.32 -6.56 15.58
CA GLY A 22 11.82 -6.38 16.94
C GLY A 22 10.86 -7.06 17.96
N PRO A 23 11.27 -7.24 19.23
CA PRO A 23 10.42 -7.82 20.29
C PRO A 23 9.13 -7.01 20.59
N SER A 24 8.96 -5.85 19.95
CA SER A 24 7.76 -5.03 20.03
C SER A 24 6.90 -5.27 18.80
N ALA A 25 5.65 -5.72 18.99
CA ALA A 25 4.70 -5.87 17.89
C ALA A 25 4.60 -4.57 17.07
N SER A 26 4.84 -4.68 15.76
CA SER A 26 4.72 -3.57 14.81
C SER A 26 3.30 -3.50 14.28
N THR A 27 2.82 -2.28 14.03
CA THR A 27 1.49 -2.07 13.43
C THR A 27 1.64 -1.39 12.07
N VAL A 28 0.94 -1.90 11.07
CA VAL A 28 0.88 -1.37 9.72
C VAL A 28 -0.47 -0.70 9.52
N MET A 29 -0.50 0.46 8.88
CA MET A 29 -1.74 1.15 8.53
C MET A 29 -1.98 1.11 7.03
N GLY A 30 -3.16 0.66 6.62
CA GLY A 30 -3.64 0.68 5.24
C GLY A 30 -4.44 1.95 4.99
N LEU A 31 -4.15 2.66 3.89
CA LEU A 31 -4.83 3.88 3.47
C LEU A 31 -5.44 3.72 2.07
N ASP A 32 -6.75 3.93 1.96
CA ASP A 32 -7.47 4.05 0.68
C ASP A 32 -7.90 5.51 0.50
N ILE A 33 -7.27 6.25 -0.41
CA ILE A 33 -7.48 7.69 -0.57
C ILE A 33 -8.42 7.92 -1.76
N THR A 34 -9.57 8.51 -1.47
CA THR A 34 -10.63 8.81 -2.46
C THR A 34 -10.84 10.32 -2.58
N ASP A 35 -11.89 10.75 -3.29
CA ASP A 35 -12.26 12.17 -3.37
C ASP A 35 -13.04 12.68 -2.15
N GLU A 36 -13.68 11.78 -1.44
CA GLU A 36 -14.63 12.12 -0.38
C GLU A 36 -14.10 11.78 1.00
N ARG A 37 -13.18 10.82 1.09
CA ARG A 37 -12.64 10.32 2.36
C ARG A 37 -11.31 9.58 2.18
N ILE A 38 -10.70 9.25 3.31
CA ILE A 38 -9.60 8.29 3.43
C ILE A 38 -10.11 7.09 4.23
N GLY A 39 -10.22 5.93 3.58
CA GLY A 39 -10.42 4.66 4.25
C GLY A 39 -9.17 4.26 5.03
N VAL A 40 -9.36 3.78 6.26
CA VAL A 40 -8.24 3.43 7.15
C VAL A 40 -8.43 2.02 7.70
N ALA A 41 -7.38 1.21 7.62
CA ALA A 41 -7.31 -0.09 8.27
C ALA A 41 -5.99 -0.24 9.01
N ILE A 42 -5.95 -1.11 10.02
CA ILE A 42 -4.71 -1.45 10.74
C ILE A 42 -4.53 -2.96 10.81
N ALA A 43 -3.28 -3.39 10.74
CA ALA A 43 -2.88 -4.77 10.95
C ALA A 43 -1.74 -4.79 11.96
N ARG A 44 -1.80 -5.73 12.91
CA ARG A 44 -0.71 -5.99 13.86
C ARG A 44 -0.07 -7.29 13.48
N HIS A 45 1.25 -7.31 13.45
CA HIS A 45 2.02 -8.52 13.31
C HIS A 45 3.22 -8.41 14.32
N PRO A 46 3.83 -9.50 14.83
CA PRO A 46 3.25 -10.83 14.84
C PRO A 46 1.98 -10.76 15.72
N SER A 47 0.86 -11.21 15.18
CA SER A 47 -0.35 -11.38 15.96
C SER A 47 -0.88 -12.76 15.61
N PRO A 48 -1.24 -13.60 16.59
CA PRO A 48 -1.68 -14.97 16.33
C PRO A 48 -2.88 -15.07 15.38
N ASN A 49 -3.59 -13.96 15.15
CA ASN A 49 -4.76 -13.93 14.28
C ASN A 49 -4.58 -13.06 13.02
N ASN A 50 -3.42 -12.42 12.81
CA ASN A 50 -3.13 -11.47 11.70
C ASN A 50 -4.35 -10.61 11.31
N ARG A 51 -5.10 -10.13 12.31
CA ARG A 51 -6.42 -9.53 12.07
C ARG A 51 -6.25 -8.11 11.57
N VAL A 52 -6.65 -7.89 10.32
CA VAL A 52 -6.88 -6.55 9.79
C VAL A 52 -8.16 -5.99 10.41
N THR A 53 -8.05 -4.82 11.03
CA THR A 53 -9.18 -4.11 11.66
C THR A 53 -9.45 -2.83 10.91
N ALA A 54 -10.68 -2.67 10.43
CA ALA A 54 -11.15 -1.41 9.85
C ALA A 54 -11.25 -0.32 10.93
N ILE A 55 -10.78 0.89 10.61
CA ILE A 55 -10.99 2.10 11.39
C ILE A 55 -12.02 2.97 10.67
N GLU A 56 -12.76 3.80 11.41
CA GLU A 56 -13.67 4.77 10.80
C GLU A 56 -12.94 5.64 9.76
N PRO A 57 -13.49 5.80 8.55
CA PRO A 57 -12.82 6.58 7.51
C PRO A 57 -12.75 8.05 7.89
N ILE A 58 -11.73 8.75 7.40
CA ILE A 58 -11.53 10.18 7.63
C ILE A 58 -12.20 10.93 6.46
N PRO A 59 -13.39 11.54 6.64
CA PRO A 59 -14.07 12.24 5.56
C PRO A 59 -13.33 13.56 5.24
N TYR A 60 -13.26 13.97 3.98
CA TYR A 60 -12.96 15.37 3.62
C TYR A 60 -14.20 16.24 3.89
N VAL A 61 -14.04 17.52 4.26
CA VAL A 61 -15.20 18.39 4.51
C VAL A 61 -15.79 18.81 3.16
N THR A 62 -16.66 17.99 2.59
CA THR A 62 -17.37 18.23 1.32
C THR A 62 -18.64 19.07 1.49
N ASN A 63 -18.54 20.21 2.18
CA ASN A 63 -19.67 21.14 2.32
C ASN A 63 -19.59 22.27 1.28
N ASP A 64 -20.27 22.11 0.15
CA ASP A 64 -20.50 23.08 -0.93
C ASP A 64 -19.43 23.25 -2.04
N LYS A 65 -19.86 22.88 -3.25
CA LYS A 65 -19.14 22.90 -4.54
C LYS A 65 -18.73 24.29 -5.04
N ARG A 66 -18.88 25.35 -4.25
CA ARG A 66 -18.73 26.75 -4.71
C ARG A 66 -17.71 27.60 -3.94
N ALA A 67 -17.13 27.10 -2.85
CA ALA A 67 -16.17 27.89 -2.06
C ALA A 67 -14.72 27.47 -2.32
N TYR A 68 -14.01 28.31 -3.07
CA TYR A 68 -12.55 28.55 -3.07
C TYR A 68 -11.62 27.31 -3.03
N TYR A 69 -11.20 26.85 -4.22
CA TYR A 69 -10.47 25.59 -4.47
C TYR A 69 -9.11 25.41 -3.76
N ASN A 70 -8.43 26.49 -3.33
CA ASN A 70 -7.06 26.39 -2.81
C ASN A 70 -6.97 26.46 -1.28
N THR A 71 -7.60 27.46 -0.65
CA THR A 71 -7.51 27.63 0.82
C THR A 71 -8.16 26.45 1.56
N ARG A 72 -9.29 25.95 1.06
CA ARG A 72 -10.03 24.87 1.73
C ARG A 72 -9.28 23.53 1.73
N ARG A 73 -8.53 23.24 0.66
CA ARG A 73 -7.75 21.99 0.57
C ARG A 73 -6.65 21.93 1.62
N TYR A 74 -6.09 23.08 1.97
CA TYR A 74 -5.09 23.14 3.04
C TYR A 74 -5.69 22.78 4.39
N ASP A 75 -6.86 23.33 4.73
CA ASP A 75 -7.55 23.04 6.00
C ASP A 75 -7.98 21.56 6.10
N ASP A 76 -8.45 20.98 4.99
CA ASP A 76 -8.79 19.56 4.92
C ASP A 76 -7.56 18.66 5.10
N ASN A 77 -6.46 18.97 4.42
CA ASN A 77 -5.21 18.23 4.55
C ASN A 77 -4.64 18.33 5.97
N GLU A 78 -4.71 19.50 6.62
CA GLU A 78 -4.28 19.70 8.01
C GLU A 78 -5.09 18.80 8.95
N ARG A 79 -6.43 18.83 8.85
CA ARG A 79 -7.31 17.98 9.67
C ARG A 79 -7.02 16.49 9.45
N VAL A 80 -6.82 16.08 8.20
CA VAL A 80 -6.43 14.72 7.85
C VAL A 80 -5.08 14.37 8.49
N ALA A 81 -4.07 15.23 8.36
CA ALA A 81 -2.75 15.01 8.94
C ALA A 81 -2.83 14.88 10.46
N MET A 82 -3.52 15.78 11.15
CA MET A 82 -3.74 15.69 12.60
C MET A 82 -4.41 14.38 13.01
N THR A 83 -5.43 13.95 12.27
CA THR A 83 -6.16 12.71 12.56
C THR A 83 -5.28 11.48 12.33
N LEU A 84 -4.56 11.44 11.21
CA LEU A 84 -3.62 10.36 10.90
C LEU A 84 -2.47 10.29 11.90
N ASP A 85 -1.93 11.43 12.35
CA ASP A 85 -0.88 11.48 13.36
C ASP A 85 -1.38 10.94 14.72
N GLN A 86 -2.59 11.31 15.14
CA GLN A 86 -3.21 10.77 16.35
C GLN A 86 -3.40 9.25 16.26
N LEU A 87 -3.90 8.76 15.12
CA LEU A 87 -4.05 7.32 14.89
C LEU A 87 -2.68 6.61 14.86
N ALA A 88 -1.69 7.22 14.19
CA ALA A 88 -0.33 6.69 14.10
C ALA A 88 0.32 6.53 15.47
N LYS A 89 0.17 7.54 16.35
CA LYS A 89 0.65 7.51 17.73
C LYS A 89 -0.13 6.50 18.58
N LYS A 90 -1.47 6.54 18.52
CA LYS A 90 -2.36 5.65 19.29
C LYS A 90 -2.10 4.18 19.01
N HIS A 91 -1.90 3.83 17.74
CA HIS A 91 -1.72 2.45 17.31
C HIS A 91 -0.26 2.05 17.12
N LYS A 92 0.70 2.94 17.41
CA LYS A 92 2.15 2.70 17.21
C LYS A 92 2.46 2.22 15.78
N ILE A 93 2.00 2.99 14.79
CA ILE A 93 2.17 2.66 13.39
C ILE A 93 3.64 2.79 12.98
N SER A 94 4.19 1.71 12.41
CA SER A 94 5.57 1.61 11.93
C SER A 94 5.72 1.86 10.44
N GLY A 95 4.62 1.75 9.67
CA GLY A 95 4.64 1.99 8.23
C GLY A 95 3.24 2.02 7.64
N PHE A 96 3.15 2.49 6.40
CA PHE A 96 1.88 2.64 5.69
C PHE A 96 1.85 1.83 4.40
N VAL A 97 0.73 1.19 4.12
CA VAL A 97 0.40 0.60 2.83
C VAL A 97 -0.67 1.48 2.21
N VAL A 98 -0.40 2.07 1.06
CA VAL A 98 -1.27 3.07 0.44
C VAL A 98 -1.78 2.54 -0.88
N GLY A 99 -3.10 2.58 -1.07
CA GLY A 99 -3.74 2.16 -2.30
C GLY A 99 -3.23 2.97 -3.48
N TRP A 100 -2.85 2.28 -4.55
CA TRP A 100 -2.35 2.88 -5.77
C TRP A 100 -3.36 2.69 -6.91
N PRO A 101 -4.26 3.66 -7.14
CA PRO A 101 -5.43 3.52 -8.02
C PRO A 101 -5.04 3.67 -9.49
N LEU A 102 -4.32 2.69 -10.01
CA LEU A 102 -3.93 2.62 -11.42
C LEU A 102 -5.15 2.41 -12.33
N GLN A 103 -5.06 2.95 -13.54
CA GLN A 103 -6.01 2.66 -14.61
C GLN A 103 -5.95 1.16 -14.99
N PRO A 104 -6.97 0.60 -15.67
CA PRO A 104 -6.95 -0.79 -16.10
C PRO A 104 -5.70 -1.17 -16.94
N ASP A 105 -5.15 -0.21 -17.68
CA ASP A 105 -3.91 -0.37 -18.46
C ASP A 105 -2.61 -0.18 -17.64
N GLY A 106 -2.71 0.02 -16.33
CA GLY A 106 -1.59 0.21 -15.42
C GLY A 106 -1.02 1.62 -15.39
N ARG A 107 -1.62 2.58 -16.09
CA ARG A 107 -1.11 3.95 -16.08
C ARG A 107 -1.62 4.74 -14.89
N PRO A 108 -0.79 5.65 -14.33
CA PRO A 108 -1.25 6.57 -13.31
C PRO A 108 -2.26 7.55 -13.92
N GLY A 109 -3.37 7.77 -13.21
CA GLY A 109 -4.41 8.73 -13.58
C GLY A 109 -4.55 9.88 -12.58
N GLY A 110 -5.64 10.65 -12.73
CA GLY A 110 -6.01 11.70 -11.78
C GLY A 110 -6.03 11.24 -10.31
N PRO A 111 -6.58 10.06 -9.97
CA PRO A 111 -6.55 9.53 -8.61
C PRO A 111 -5.15 9.29 -8.05
N CYS A 112 -4.20 8.79 -8.86
CA CYS A 112 -2.79 8.65 -8.44
C CYS A 112 -2.20 10.01 -8.06
N GLY A 113 -2.51 11.06 -8.83
CA GLY A 113 -2.09 12.43 -8.51
C GLY A 113 -2.65 12.91 -7.16
N LYS A 114 -3.87 12.54 -6.80
CA LYS A 114 -4.48 12.88 -5.50
C LYS A 114 -3.79 12.15 -4.35
N VAL A 115 -3.50 10.85 -4.53
CA VAL A 115 -2.70 10.07 -3.57
C VAL A 115 -1.35 10.75 -3.34
N LEU A 116 -0.59 11.04 -4.40
CA LEU A 116 0.71 11.68 -4.28
C LEU A 116 0.62 13.06 -3.63
N HIS A 117 -0.36 13.89 -4.01
CA HIS A 117 -0.54 15.21 -3.42
C HIS A 117 -0.77 15.15 -1.91
N LEU A 118 -1.60 14.22 -1.42
CA LEU A 118 -1.78 14.03 0.01
C LEU A 118 -0.50 13.52 0.67
N LEU A 119 0.15 12.51 0.11
CA LEU A 119 1.37 11.93 0.70
C LEU A 119 2.51 12.97 0.76
N ASP A 120 2.66 13.81 -0.25
CA ASP A 120 3.64 14.90 -0.27
C ASP A 120 3.37 15.87 0.88
N TYR A 121 2.11 16.27 1.05
CA TYR A 121 1.68 17.07 2.19
C TYR A 121 2.03 16.41 3.54
N LEU A 122 1.75 15.11 3.72
CA LEU A 122 2.05 14.39 4.97
C LEU A 122 3.56 14.23 5.24
N ALA A 123 4.39 14.21 4.20
CA ALA A 123 5.85 14.16 4.30
C ALA A 123 6.47 15.55 4.57
N GLU A 124 5.84 16.62 4.07
CA GLU A 124 6.30 17.99 4.25
C GLU A 124 5.75 18.69 5.51
N HIS A 125 4.68 18.14 6.09
CA HIS A 125 4.02 18.65 7.29
C HIS A 125 5.00 18.93 8.46
N PRO A 126 4.79 19.99 9.28
CA PRO A 126 5.69 20.34 10.39
C PRO A 126 5.89 19.21 11.41
N SER A 127 4.87 18.39 11.62
CA SER A 127 4.98 17.10 12.31
C SER A 127 4.85 15.99 11.26
N PRO A 128 5.94 15.56 10.63
CA PRO A 128 5.89 14.66 9.49
C PRO A 128 5.38 13.28 9.93
N ILE A 129 4.34 12.81 9.27
CA ILE A 129 3.76 11.50 9.52
C ILE A 129 4.54 10.44 8.74
N LEU A 130 4.97 10.82 7.53
CA LEU A 130 5.81 10.01 6.65
C LEU A 130 7.26 10.48 6.78
N TYR A 131 8.14 9.55 7.13
CA TYR A 131 9.59 9.80 7.25
C TYR A 131 10.34 8.49 7.13
N LYS A 132 11.68 8.53 7.11
CA LYS A 132 12.53 7.35 6.89
C LYS A 132 12.24 6.17 7.84
N HIS A 133 11.85 6.44 9.09
CA HIS A 133 11.51 5.38 10.07
C HIS A 133 10.02 5.04 10.13
N ARG A 134 9.18 5.74 9.36
CA ARG A 134 7.78 5.39 9.13
C ARG A 134 7.48 5.52 7.62
N PRO A 135 8.08 4.64 6.80
CA PRO A 135 7.96 4.71 5.36
C PRO A 135 6.57 4.24 4.90
N PHE A 136 6.31 4.39 3.61
CA PHE A 136 5.12 3.84 2.97
C PHE A 136 5.46 3.06 1.70
N ALA A 137 4.60 2.11 1.37
CA ALA A 137 4.60 1.42 0.08
C ALA A 137 3.29 1.69 -0.65
N LEU A 138 3.39 1.82 -1.97
CA LEU A 138 2.23 1.88 -2.85
C LEU A 138 1.81 0.45 -3.21
N TRP A 139 0.51 0.16 -3.09
CA TRP A 139 -0.04 -1.18 -3.34
C TRP A 139 -1.17 -1.14 -4.35
N ASP A 140 -1.03 -1.96 -5.38
CA ASP A 140 -2.02 -2.07 -6.45
C ASP A 140 -3.10 -3.10 -6.10
N LEU A 141 -4.36 -2.73 -6.28
CA LEU A 141 -5.52 -3.59 -5.98
C LEU A 141 -6.06 -4.32 -7.20
N ARG A 142 -5.48 -4.12 -8.38
CA ARG A 142 -5.95 -4.76 -9.62
C ARG A 142 -5.85 -6.28 -9.59
N ASP A 143 -4.91 -6.82 -8.81
CA ASP A 143 -4.75 -8.26 -8.64
C ASP A 143 -5.75 -8.87 -7.66
N ILE A 144 -6.53 -8.04 -6.96
CA ILE A 144 -7.59 -8.48 -6.05
C ILE A 144 -8.89 -8.62 -6.83
N PRO A 145 -9.36 -9.85 -7.12
CA PRO A 145 -10.66 -10.05 -7.75
C PRO A 145 -11.76 -9.48 -6.85
N PHE A 146 -12.35 -8.34 -7.23
CA PHE A 146 -13.43 -7.66 -6.48
C PHE A 146 -14.68 -8.54 -6.25
N ASN A 147 -14.84 -9.61 -7.05
CA ASN A 147 -15.95 -10.56 -6.95
C ASN A 147 -15.63 -11.83 -6.14
N ALA A 148 -14.38 -12.01 -5.66
CA ALA A 148 -13.98 -13.22 -4.93
C ALA A 148 -14.42 -13.22 -3.45
N VAL A 149 -15.31 -12.31 -3.03
CA VAL A 149 -15.96 -12.40 -1.72
C VAL A 149 -17.07 -13.47 -1.74
N GLU A 150 -17.55 -13.92 -2.91
CA GLU A 150 -18.54 -15.01 -2.97
C GLU A 150 -18.23 -16.16 -3.94
N ASP A 151 -17.25 -16.07 -4.84
CA ASP A 151 -16.92 -17.22 -5.71
C ASP A 151 -15.41 -17.45 -5.84
N HIS A 152 -15.02 -18.66 -5.42
CA HIS A 152 -13.67 -19.17 -5.47
C HIS A 152 -13.10 -19.18 -6.91
N LEU A 153 -11.83 -18.75 -7.01
CA LEU A 153 -10.85 -19.24 -8.00
C LEU A 153 -11.18 -19.00 -9.48
N VAL A 154 -11.17 -17.74 -9.95
CA VAL A 154 -10.96 -17.47 -11.38
C VAL A 154 -9.86 -16.42 -11.60
N ARG A 155 -8.63 -16.95 -11.69
CA ARG A 155 -7.58 -16.61 -12.67
C ARG A 155 -7.15 -15.14 -12.81
N CYS A 156 -6.15 -14.75 -12.02
CA CYS A 156 -5.09 -13.85 -12.49
C CYS A 156 -3.70 -14.50 -12.53
N HIS A 157 -3.50 -15.70 -11.96
CA HIS A 157 -2.18 -16.35 -11.86
C HIS A 157 -1.62 -17.01 -13.14
N ASN A 158 -2.35 -16.99 -14.27
CA ASN A 158 -1.85 -17.56 -15.53
C ASN A 158 -1.69 -16.54 -16.66
N HIS A 159 -1.83 -15.24 -16.40
CA HIS A 159 -1.14 -14.30 -17.27
C HIS A 159 0.31 -14.30 -16.80
N GLU A 160 1.14 -15.13 -17.45
CA GLU A 160 2.56 -14.81 -17.60
C GLU A 160 2.61 -13.31 -17.88
N CYS A 161 3.01 -12.54 -16.87
CA CYS A 161 3.07 -11.10 -16.94
C CYS A 161 4.32 -10.83 -17.76
N ASP A 162 4.14 -11.06 -19.05
CA ASP A 162 5.13 -11.09 -20.10
C ASP A 162 5.98 -9.83 -19.90
N VAL A 163 7.19 -9.98 -19.37
CA VAL A 163 8.04 -8.83 -19.07
C VAL A 163 8.57 -8.32 -20.40
N ASP A 164 8.60 -7.01 -20.57
CA ASP A 164 9.29 -6.40 -21.70
C ASP A 164 10.81 -6.62 -21.57
N LYS A 165 11.56 -6.22 -22.59
CA LYS A 165 13.04 -6.33 -22.60
C LYS A 165 13.73 -5.55 -21.47
N TRP A 166 12.98 -4.81 -20.64
CA TRP A 166 13.44 -4.05 -19.49
C TRP A 166 12.95 -4.62 -18.16
N GLY A 167 12.34 -5.81 -18.15
CA GLY A 167 11.84 -6.45 -16.93
C GLY A 167 10.53 -5.86 -16.39
N ARG A 168 9.87 -4.97 -17.13
CA ARG A 168 8.58 -4.37 -16.73
C ARG A 168 7.45 -5.18 -17.32
N ALA A 169 6.29 -5.25 -16.66
CA ALA A 169 5.12 -5.88 -17.27
C ALA A 169 4.83 -5.25 -18.66
N LYS A 170 4.67 -6.07 -19.72
CA LYS A 170 4.43 -5.59 -21.10
C LYS A 170 3.25 -4.65 -21.20
N VAL A 171 2.31 -4.68 -20.25
CA VAL A 171 1.20 -3.72 -20.15
C VAL A 171 1.69 -2.27 -20.18
N PHE A 172 2.82 -1.95 -19.54
CA PHE A 172 3.41 -0.60 -19.54
C PHE A 172 3.99 -0.19 -20.90
N SER A 173 4.32 -1.16 -21.76
CA SER A 173 4.83 -0.92 -23.12
C SER A 173 3.72 -0.77 -24.16
N ARG A 174 2.46 -1.08 -23.81
CA ARG A 174 1.34 -0.97 -24.74
C ARG A 174 1.01 0.49 -24.98
N THR A 175 1.12 0.92 -26.24
CA THR A 175 0.49 2.16 -26.70
C THR A 175 -1.02 1.92 -26.75
N PRO A 176 -1.86 2.77 -26.15
CA PRO A 176 -3.30 2.62 -26.23
C PRO A 176 -3.70 2.59 -27.71
N SER A 177 -4.55 1.65 -28.12
CA SER A 177 -5.04 1.62 -29.49
C SER A 177 -5.80 2.92 -29.76
N GLN A 178 -5.28 3.77 -30.67
CA GLN A 178 -5.87 5.05 -31.03
C GLN A 178 -7.26 4.94 -31.70
N SER A 179 -7.78 3.73 -31.89
CA SER A 179 -8.89 3.43 -32.80
C SER A 179 -10.30 3.59 -32.23
N VAL A 180 -10.50 4.12 -31.02
CA VAL A 180 -11.87 4.42 -30.54
C VAL A 180 -11.91 5.86 -30.03
N GLY A 181 -12.56 6.73 -30.80
CA GLY A 181 -12.81 8.15 -30.52
C GLY A 181 -13.68 8.43 -29.28
N SER A 182 -13.63 7.57 -28.28
CA SER A 182 -14.20 7.78 -26.97
C SER A 182 -13.20 7.36 -25.90
N TYR A 183 -12.07 8.06 -25.82
CA TYR A 183 -11.48 8.33 -24.50
C TYR A 183 -12.42 9.29 -23.76
N LEU A 184 -13.66 8.85 -23.53
CA LEU A 184 -14.38 9.28 -22.35
C LEU A 184 -13.45 8.80 -21.24
N TYR A 185 -12.68 9.75 -20.70
CA TYR A 185 -12.15 9.70 -19.34
C TYR A 185 -13.36 9.47 -18.44
N ARG A 186 -13.91 8.25 -18.47
CA ARG A 186 -14.86 7.76 -17.50
C ARG A 186 -14.01 7.73 -16.26
N SER A 187 -14.27 8.70 -15.39
CA SER A 187 -13.45 8.90 -14.21
C SER A 187 -13.33 7.55 -13.52
N SER A 188 -12.09 7.14 -13.28
CA SER A 188 -11.72 5.89 -12.64
C SER A 188 -12.33 5.73 -11.24
N ASP A 189 -13.01 6.77 -10.75
CA ASP A 189 -13.86 6.83 -9.57
C ASP A 189 -14.85 5.65 -9.47
N GLN A 190 -15.29 5.06 -10.60
CA GLN A 190 -16.29 3.99 -10.57
C GLN A 190 -15.76 2.58 -10.30
N PHE A 191 -14.47 2.30 -10.50
CA PHE A 191 -14.01 0.91 -10.51
C PHE A 191 -13.57 0.36 -9.14
N TYR A 192 -13.17 1.21 -8.20
CA TYR A 192 -12.57 0.74 -6.93
C TYR A 192 -13.25 1.26 -5.66
N HIS A 193 -14.09 2.28 -5.77
CA HIS A 193 -14.75 2.85 -4.60
C HIS A 193 -16.21 2.42 -4.62
N SER A 194 -16.53 1.38 -3.86
CA SER A 194 -17.92 1.20 -3.46
C SER A 194 -18.36 2.50 -2.78
N ASN A 195 -19.51 3.04 -3.19
CA ASN A 195 -20.15 4.20 -2.57
C ASN A 195 -20.49 4.00 -1.07
N THR A 196 -20.05 2.89 -0.48
CA THR A 196 -20.14 2.64 0.96
C THR A 196 -19.16 3.56 1.66
N ASN A 197 -19.62 4.35 2.63
CA ASN A 197 -18.80 5.24 3.45
C ASN A 197 -17.93 4.47 4.46
N ASP A 198 -17.30 3.37 4.06
CA ASP A 198 -16.54 2.49 4.93
C ASP A 198 -15.06 2.35 4.49
N SER A 199 -14.28 1.76 5.39
CA SER A 199 -12.85 1.46 5.19
C SER A 199 -12.63 0.04 4.64
N LYS A 200 -13.59 -0.50 3.88
CA LYS A 200 -13.50 -1.87 3.33
C LYS A 200 -12.37 -2.01 2.32
N ALA A 201 -12.22 -1.05 1.41
CA ALA A 201 -11.14 -1.09 0.42
C ALA A 201 -9.75 -1.08 1.09
N ALA A 202 -9.53 -0.20 2.07
CA ALA A 202 -8.31 -0.20 2.88
C ALA A 202 -8.08 -1.53 3.63
N THR A 203 -9.16 -2.15 4.11
CA THR A 203 -9.12 -3.45 4.79
C THR A 203 -8.72 -4.58 3.84
N LEU A 204 -9.35 -4.65 2.67
CA LEU A 204 -9.06 -5.67 1.65
C LEU A 204 -7.64 -5.52 1.11
N MET A 205 -7.23 -4.29 0.81
CA MET A 205 -5.86 -3.98 0.43
C MET A 205 -4.86 -4.47 1.46
N LEU A 206 -5.03 -4.05 2.72
CA LEU A 206 -4.07 -4.35 3.75
C LEU A 206 -4.02 -5.85 4.02
N LYS A 207 -5.18 -6.53 3.98
CA LYS A 207 -5.26 -7.98 4.08
C LYS A 207 -4.47 -8.65 2.95
N HIS A 208 -4.70 -8.26 1.71
CA HIS A 208 -3.97 -8.81 0.58
C HIS A 208 -2.46 -8.57 0.68
N TYR A 209 -2.05 -7.38 1.12
CA TYR A 209 -0.63 -7.08 1.38
C TYR A 209 -0.04 -7.99 2.47
N MET A 210 -0.79 -8.23 3.56
CA MET A 210 -0.40 -9.17 4.62
C MET A 210 -0.25 -10.59 4.07
N ASP A 211 -1.29 -11.11 3.41
CA ASP A 211 -1.31 -12.47 2.85
C ASP A 211 -0.18 -12.69 1.83
N SER A 212 0.23 -11.65 1.08
CA SER A 212 1.28 -11.75 0.06
C SER A 212 2.72 -11.77 0.59
N HIS A 213 2.96 -11.31 1.81
CA HIS A 213 4.32 -11.18 2.37
C HIS A 213 4.53 -11.94 3.67
N TRP A 214 3.44 -12.33 4.33
CA TRP A 214 3.45 -13.11 5.54
C TRP A 214 2.49 -14.27 5.33
N GLU A 215 3.00 -15.31 4.66
CA GLU A 215 2.36 -16.61 4.73
C GLU A 215 2.23 -16.94 6.22
N PRO A 216 1.04 -17.35 6.71
CA PRO A 216 1.00 -18.00 8.00
C PRO A 216 2.02 -19.13 7.90
N GLU A 217 3.01 -19.16 8.80
CA GLU A 217 3.72 -20.40 9.04
C GLU A 217 2.59 -21.38 9.34
N GLU A 218 2.25 -22.23 8.37
CA GLU A 218 1.42 -23.38 8.63
C GLU A 218 2.16 -24.01 9.80
N GLU A 219 1.50 -24.04 10.98
CA GLU A 219 1.98 -24.81 12.10
C GLU A 219 2.07 -26.23 11.53
N GLU A 220 3.22 -26.56 10.94
CA GLU A 220 3.56 -27.88 10.46
C GLU A 220 3.28 -28.73 11.66
N GLU A 221 2.16 -29.46 11.60
CA GLU A 221 1.62 -30.20 12.71
C GLU A 221 2.78 -30.94 13.34
N ALA A 222 3.09 -30.57 14.59
CA ALA A 222 4.15 -31.16 15.40
C ALA A 222 3.80 -32.61 15.76
N LEU A 223 3.62 -33.42 14.72
CA LEU A 223 3.26 -34.82 14.71
C LEU A 223 4.35 -35.64 14.02
N HIS A 224 5.63 -35.24 14.03
CA HIS A 224 6.70 -36.20 13.73
C HIS A 224 7.96 -35.99 14.59
N PHE A 225 8.07 -36.89 15.58
CA PHE A 225 9.25 -37.59 16.09
C PHE A 225 10.30 -36.87 16.95
N ASN A 226 10.33 -37.33 18.21
CA ASN A 226 11.54 -37.45 19.02
C ASN A 226 12.69 -38.10 18.19
N GLU A 227 13.86 -37.46 18.12
CA GLU A 227 15.13 -37.89 18.76
C GLU A 227 16.36 -37.23 18.12
N ALA A 228 17.15 -36.62 19.02
CA ALA A 228 18.62 -36.50 19.03
C ALA A 228 19.40 -35.68 17.97
N ASP A 229 20.08 -34.67 18.53
CA ASP A 229 21.46 -34.24 18.30
C ASP A 229 21.86 -33.27 17.16
N GLU A 230 22.78 -32.37 17.57
CA GLU A 230 23.76 -31.55 16.82
C GLU A 230 23.43 -30.11 16.36
N ASP A 231 23.64 -29.19 17.31
CA ASP A 231 24.54 -28.02 17.29
C ASP A 231 24.81 -27.22 15.97
N THR A 232 24.38 -25.95 16.04
CA THR A 232 25.12 -24.73 15.62
C THR A 232 25.31 -24.39 14.13
N ALA A 233 24.27 -23.83 13.46
CA ALA A 233 24.47 -23.12 12.17
C ALA A 233 23.44 -22.02 11.78
N ALA A 234 22.51 -21.60 12.65
CA ALA A 234 21.36 -20.79 12.21
C ALA A 234 21.58 -19.26 12.11
N SER A 235 22.67 -18.70 12.66
CA SER A 235 22.79 -17.23 12.78
C SER A 235 23.35 -16.50 11.55
N ALA A 236 23.81 -17.20 10.51
CA ALA A 236 24.56 -16.58 9.39
C ALA A 236 23.72 -16.23 8.15
N LYS A 237 22.48 -16.72 8.01
CA LYS A 237 21.70 -16.54 6.78
C LYS A 237 21.02 -15.17 6.62
N PHE A 238 20.75 -14.45 7.70
CA PHE A 238 19.96 -13.21 7.59
C PHE A 238 20.76 -11.96 7.16
N SER A 239 22.09 -11.98 7.29
CA SER A 239 22.91 -10.79 7.01
C SER A 239 23.21 -10.57 5.52
N HIS A 240 23.09 -11.60 4.67
CA HIS A 240 23.49 -11.49 3.27
C HIS A 240 22.42 -10.84 2.38
N ASP A 241 21.14 -10.91 2.74
CA ASP A 241 20.07 -10.41 1.89
C ASP A 241 19.94 -8.87 1.90
N VAL A 242 20.37 -8.20 2.98
CA VAL A 242 20.18 -6.75 3.16
C VAL A 242 20.98 -5.91 2.16
N GLU A 243 22.16 -6.37 1.72
CA GLU A 243 23.01 -5.59 0.82
C GLU A 243 22.52 -5.58 -0.64
N THR A 244 21.91 -6.67 -1.11
CA THR A 244 21.40 -6.80 -2.47
C THR A 244 20.24 -5.83 -2.75
N TYR A 245 19.41 -5.54 -1.73
CA TYR A 245 18.26 -4.63 -1.87
C TYR A 245 18.62 -3.16 -2.11
N ASN A 246 19.84 -2.72 -1.78
CA ASN A 246 20.21 -1.31 -1.98
C ASN A 246 20.42 -0.96 -3.46
N GLN A 247 20.64 -1.93 -4.35
CA GLN A 247 20.78 -1.67 -5.79
C GLN A 247 19.42 -1.49 -6.49
N ASP A 248 18.39 -2.26 -6.12
CA ASP A 248 17.05 -2.15 -6.72
C ASP A 248 16.29 -0.89 -6.28
N ASP A 249 16.62 -0.35 -5.11
CA ASP A 249 16.03 0.88 -4.56
C ASP A 249 16.28 2.12 -5.45
N MET A 250 17.39 2.15 -6.21
CA MET A 250 17.67 3.24 -7.14
C MET A 250 16.76 3.23 -8.37
N TYR A 251 16.42 2.05 -8.90
CA TYR A 251 15.54 1.93 -10.06
C TYR A 251 14.10 2.31 -9.72
N TYR A 252 13.58 1.84 -8.58
CA TYR A 252 12.20 2.16 -8.15
C TYR A 252 12.00 3.67 -7.96
N LYS A 253 12.96 4.33 -7.30
CA LYS A 253 12.91 5.79 -7.05
C LYS A 253 12.94 6.63 -8.32
N SER A 254 13.62 6.16 -9.37
CA SER A 254 13.67 6.86 -10.65
C SER A 254 12.36 6.81 -11.45
N SER A 255 11.49 5.84 -11.19
CA SER A 255 10.20 5.69 -11.89
C SER A 255 9.05 6.52 -11.31
N LEU A 256 9.26 7.10 -10.12
CA LEU A 256 8.30 7.97 -9.42
C LEU A 256 8.54 9.47 -9.67
N LEU A 257 9.61 9.80 -10.42
CA LEU A 257 9.96 11.15 -10.87
C LEU A 257 9.64 11.29 -12.36
#